data_AF-A0A9N9NBW3-F1
#
_entry.id   AF-A0A9N9NBW3-F1
#
_cell.length_a   1.000
_cell.length_b   1.000
_cell.length_c   1.000
_cell.angle_alpha   90.00
_cell.angle_beta   90.00
_cell.angle_gamma   90.00
#
_symmetry.space_group_name_H-M   'P 1'
#
loop_
_entity.id
_entity.type
_entity.pdbx_description
1 polymer ?
#
loop_
_entity_poly.entity_id
_entity_poly.type
_entity_poly.pdbx_seq_one_letter_code
_entity_poly.pdbx_strand_id
1 'polypeptide(L)'
;DQWIINDEGKRVLKNTKVIGKWKDENRGDCVIGYTGVRTKCYSVVCKNSRKNMIKAKGLKKSLIKKELTHKIFEDCILEEKEDQPRTAQFL
;
A
#
# COMPACT_ATOMS: atom_id res chain seq x y z
N ASP A 1 -1.74 -22.58 14.09
CA ASP A 1 -0.99 -22.00 12.95
C ASP A 1 -1.82 -21.83 11.69
N GLN A 2 -1.65 -20.71 10.97
CA GLN A 2 -2.30 -20.45 9.68
C GLN A 2 -1.57 -21.07 8.48
N TRP A 3 -0.42 -21.69 8.73
CA TRP A 3 0.46 -22.28 7.73
C TRP A 3 0.25 -23.80 7.67
N ILE A 4 0.11 -24.32 6.45
CA ILE A 4 0.04 -25.76 6.16
C ILE A 4 1.15 -26.12 5.16
N ILE A 5 1.56 -27.39 5.18
CA ILE A 5 2.46 -27.95 4.17
C ILE A 5 1.57 -28.59 3.11
N ASN A 6 1.71 -28.18 1.85
CA ASN A 6 1.02 -28.81 0.73
C ASN A 6 1.65 -30.17 0.38
N ASP A 7 0.97 -30.95 -0.45
CA ASP A 7 1.46 -32.24 -0.98
C ASP A 7 2.81 -32.12 -1.71
N GLU A 8 3.14 -30.91 -2.23
CA GLU A 8 4.43 -30.57 -2.84
C GLU A 8 5.54 -30.20 -1.81
N GLY A 9 5.28 -30.33 -0.51
CA GLY A 9 6.21 -29.94 0.56
C GLY A 9 6.36 -28.42 0.77
N LYS A 10 5.59 -27.59 0.05
CA LYS A 10 5.65 -26.12 0.17
C LYS A 10 4.83 -25.62 1.34
N ARG A 11 5.39 -24.67 2.10
CA ARG A 11 4.71 -23.97 3.20
C ARG A 11 3.77 -22.90 2.63
N VAL A 12 2.46 -23.08 2.78
CA VAL A 12 1.44 -22.16 2.27
C VAL A 12 0.43 -21.76 3.34
N LEU A 13 -0.25 -20.64 3.12
CA LEU A 13 -1.32 -20.17 4.00
C LEU A 13 -2.61 -20.97 3.75
N LYS A 14 -3.21 -21.50 4.81
CA LYS A 14 -4.42 -22.34 4.76
C LYS A 14 -5.63 -21.60 4.15
N ASN A 15 -5.74 -20.30 4.39
CA ASN A 15 -6.91 -19.51 4.00
C ASN A 15 -6.78 -18.86 2.61
N THR A 16 -5.64 -18.96 1.93
CA THR A 16 -5.35 -18.15 0.73
C THR A 16 -6.35 -18.32 -0.42
N LYS A 17 -7.01 -19.48 -0.50
CA LYS A 17 -7.96 -19.84 -1.56
C LYS A 17 -9.37 -20.17 -1.03
N VAL A 18 -9.62 -19.95 0.26
CA VAL A 18 -10.93 -20.26 0.86
C VAL A 18 -11.80 -19.01 0.79
N ILE A 19 -12.92 -19.11 0.07
CA ILE A 19 -13.88 -18.01 -0.10
C ILE A 19 -14.45 -17.62 1.28
N GLY A 20 -14.62 -16.32 1.51
CA GLY A 20 -15.19 -15.78 2.74
C GLY A 20 -14.24 -15.74 3.94
N LYS A 21 -13.00 -16.21 3.80
CA LYS A 21 -11.98 -16.10 4.86
C LYS A 21 -11.04 -14.92 4.62
N TRP A 22 -10.63 -14.29 5.71
CA TRP A 22 -9.57 -13.28 5.70
C TRP A 22 -8.25 -13.89 5.28
N LYS A 23 -7.59 -13.20 4.36
CA LYS A 23 -6.28 -13.53 3.85
C LYS A 23 -5.28 -12.52 4.37
N ASP A 24 -4.06 -12.99 4.60
CA ASP A 24 -2.91 -12.11 4.76
C ASP A 24 -2.54 -11.50 3.38
N GLU A 25 -2.97 -10.26 3.17
CA GLU A 25 -2.74 -9.53 1.92
C GLU A 25 -1.26 -9.18 1.69
N ASN A 26 -0.46 -9.07 2.75
CA ASN A 26 0.95 -8.69 2.65
C ASN A 26 1.90 -9.91 2.65
N ARG A 27 1.37 -11.13 2.72
CA ARG A 27 2.10 -12.41 2.68
C ARG A 27 3.23 -12.47 3.72
N GLY A 28 2.91 -12.08 4.95
CA GLY A 28 3.81 -12.13 6.09
C GLY A 28 4.73 -10.92 6.23
N ASP A 29 4.70 -9.96 5.29
CA ASP A 29 5.45 -8.72 5.48
C ASP A 29 4.72 -7.77 6.44
N CYS A 30 5.47 -7.26 7.41
CA CYS A 30 4.95 -6.33 8.40
C CYS A 30 4.82 -4.93 7.81
N VAL A 31 3.66 -4.31 8.01
CA VAL A 31 3.45 -2.88 7.74
C VAL A 31 4.04 -2.10 8.92
N ILE A 32 4.94 -1.16 8.63
CA ILE A 32 5.62 -0.35 9.63
C ILE A 32 5.08 1.07 9.72
N GLY A 33 4.37 1.53 8.68
CA GLY A 33 3.82 2.88 8.62
C GLY A 33 2.60 2.95 7.71
N TYR A 34 1.68 3.83 8.05
CA TYR A 34 0.46 4.08 7.30
C TYR A 34 0.03 5.54 7.43
N THR A 35 -0.29 6.15 6.30
CA THR A 35 -0.75 7.54 6.24
C THR A 35 -1.90 7.62 5.24
N GLY A 36 -3.08 8.04 5.69
CA GLY A 36 -4.31 8.07 4.89
C GLY A 36 -4.98 9.44 4.98
N VAL A 37 -5.08 10.13 3.85
CA VAL A 37 -5.66 11.49 3.78
C VAL A 37 -7.17 11.41 3.53
N ARG A 38 -7.61 10.50 2.65
CA ARG A 38 -9.02 10.27 2.32
C ARG A 38 -9.28 8.83 1.88
N THR A 39 -10.55 8.48 1.67
CA THR A 39 -10.93 7.19 1.09
C THR A 39 -10.21 6.93 -0.24
N LYS A 40 -9.56 5.76 -0.33
CA LYS A 40 -8.76 5.34 -1.49
C LYS A 40 -7.59 6.28 -1.83
N CYS A 41 -7.10 7.05 -0.85
CA CYS A 41 -5.91 7.89 -0.96
C CYS A 41 -5.03 7.72 0.29
N TYR A 42 -4.00 6.88 0.20
CA TYR A 42 -3.16 6.49 1.31
C TYR A 42 -1.80 5.99 0.85
N SER A 43 -0.86 5.96 1.79
CA SER A 43 0.48 5.43 1.62
C SER A 43 0.78 4.43 2.74
N VAL A 44 1.28 3.26 2.36
CA VAL A 44 1.65 2.15 3.25
C VAL A 44 3.13 1.90 3.11
N VAL A 45 3.85 1.90 4.23
CA VAL A 45 5.27 1.54 4.30
C VAL A 45 5.38 0.16 4.91
N CYS A 46 6.05 -0.74 4.21
CA CYS A 46 6.30 -2.09 4.66
C CYS A 46 7.77 -2.24 5.09
N LYS A 47 8.06 -3.20 5.95
CA LYS A 47 9.44 -3.57 6.32
C LYS A 47 10.29 -3.86 5.08
N ASN A 48 9.68 -4.47 4.07
CA ASN A 48 10.24 -4.60 2.73
C ASN A 48 9.83 -3.41 1.86
N SER A 49 10.78 -2.51 1.57
CA SER A 49 10.53 -1.28 0.79
C SER A 49 9.97 -1.54 -0.61
N ARG A 50 10.25 -2.71 -1.21
CA ARG A 50 9.70 -3.10 -2.51
C ARG A 50 8.18 -3.32 -2.49
N LYS A 51 7.61 -3.54 -1.30
CA LYS A 51 6.16 -3.70 -1.08
C LYS A 51 5.49 -2.41 -0.58
N ASN A 52 6.19 -1.29 -0.59
CA ASN A 52 5.56 0.00 -0.30
C ASN A 52 4.44 0.25 -1.31
N MET A 53 3.33 0.76 -0.82
CA MET A 53 2.12 0.92 -1.63
C MET A 53 1.56 2.32 -1.46
N ILE A 54 1.43 3.02 -2.58
CA ILE A 54 0.75 4.30 -2.65
C ILE A 54 -0.51 4.13 -3.48
N LYS A 55 -1.62 4.61 -2.94
CA LYS A 55 -2.90 4.73 -3.63
C LYS A 55 -3.32 6.18 -3.60
N ALA A 56 -3.64 6.74 -4.76
CA ALA A 56 -4.22 8.06 -4.86
C ALA A 56 -5.29 8.04 -5.96
N LYS A 57 -6.54 7.83 -5.55
CA LYS A 57 -7.66 7.81 -6.50
C LYS A 57 -7.72 9.14 -7.27
N GLY A 58 -7.88 9.07 -8.59
CA GLY A 58 -7.99 10.24 -9.48
C GLY A 58 -6.65 10.69 -10.10
N LEU A 59 -5.51 10.18 -9.62
CA LEU A 59 -4.21 10.49 -10.21
C LEU A 59 -3.76 9.40 -11.20
N LYS A 60 -3.03 9.83 -12.24
CA LYS A 60 -2.46 8.93 -13.23
C LYS A 60 -1.41 8.02 -12.57
N LYS A 61 -1.45 6.72 -12.89
CA LYS A 61 -0.50 5.73 -12.31
C LYS A 61 0.97 6.10 -12.51
N SER A 62 1.32 6.75 -13.63
CA SER A 62 2.68 7.19 -13.91
C SER A 62 3.16 8.24 -12.91
N LEU A 63 2.29 9.19 -12.56
CA LEU A 63 2.57 10.25 -11.58
C LEU A 63 2.71 9.65 -10.17
N ILE A 64 1.82 8.73 -9.80
CA ILE A 64 1.89 8.01 -8.50
C ILE A 64 3.25 7.30 -8.32
N LYS A 65 3.78 6.68 -9.38
CA LYS A 65 5.05 5.94 -9.31
C LYS A 65 6.29 6.82 -9.33
N LYS A 66 6.23 7.98 -9.99
CA LYS A 66 7.40 8.85 -10.20
C LYS A 66 7.56 9.89 -9.09
N GLU A 67 6.47 10.45 -8.60
CA GLU A 67 6.53 11.71 -7.84
C GLU A 67 5.88 11.64 -6.45
N LEU A 68 4.95 10.71 -6.22
CA LEU A 68 4.34 10.55 -4.89
C LEU A 68 5.27 9.75 -3.99
N THR A 69 5.49 10.28 -2.79
CA THR A 69 6.30 9.66 -1.73
C THR A 69 5.48 9.61 -0.45
N HIS A 70 5.83 8.73 0.48
CA HIS A 70 5.13 8.63 1.77
C HIS A 70 5.18 9.95 2.55
N LYS A 71 6.32 10.64 2.51
CA LYS A 71 6.53 11.92 3.19
C LYS A 71 5.53 13.00 2.77
N ILE A 72 5.15 13.07 1.50
CA ILE A 72 4.12 14.03 1.05
C ILE A 72 2.80 13.81 1.81
N PHE A 73 2.42 12.55 2.06
CA PHE A 73 1.21 12.25 2.82
C PHE A 73 1.37 12.62 4.30
N GLU A 74 2.55 12.40 4.88
CA GLU A 74 2.84 12.79 6.26
C GLU A 74 2.81 14.31 6.41
N ASP A 75 3.51 15.05 5.54
CA ASP A 75 3.55 16.51 5.52
C ASP A 75 2.13 17.10 5.38
N CYS A 76 1.27 16.51 4.54
CA CYS A 76 -0.11 16.96 4.39
C CYS A 76 -0.95 16.81 5.67
N ILE A 77 -0.69 15.78 6.48
CA ILE A 77 -1.49 15.50 7.69
C ILE A 77 -0.91 16.20 8.92
N LEU A 78 0.42 16.21 9.05
CA LEU A 78 1.11 16.71 10.24
C LEU A 78 1.35 18.22 10.16
N GLU A 79 1.70 18.71 8.98
CA GLU A 79 2.09 20.12 8.77
C GLU A 79 1.00 20.92 8.05
N GLU A 80 -0.15 20.30 7.77
CA GLU A 80 -1.24 20.87 6.97
C GLU A 80 -0.77 21.45 5.62
N LYS A 81 0.33 20.92 5.09
CA LYS A 81 0.94 21.44 3.87
C LYS A 81 0.12 21.00 2.66
N GLU A 82 -0.39 21.96 1.92
CA GLU A 82 -1.09 21.67 0.66
C GLU A 82 -0.13 21.11 -0.39
N ASP A 83 -0.47 19.95 -0.97
CA ASP A 83 0.19 19.48 -2.19
C ASP A 83 -0.33 20.30 -3.36
N GLN A 84 0.57 21.06 -4.00
CA GLN A 84 0.19 21.87 -5.15
C GLN A 84 -0.34 20.98 -6.29
N PRO A 85 -1.38 21.41 -7.03
CA PRO A 85 -2.01 20.61 -8.06
C PRO A 85 -1.05 20.30 -9.21
N ARG A 86 -0.43 19.12 -9.17
CA ARG A 86 0.50 18.60 -10.19
C ARG A 86 -0.18 18.36 -11.55
N THR A 87 -1.50 18.34 -11.57
CA THR A 87 -2.33 18.10 -12.76
C THR A 87 -2.28 19.23 -13.79
N ALA A 88 -1.90 20.46 -13.40
CA ALA A 88 -1.90 21.62 -14.29
C ALA A 88 -0.75 21.63 -15.32
N GLN A 89 0.29 20.82 -15.16
CA GLN A 89 1.47 20.78 -16.05
C GLN A 89 1.49 19.59 -17.02
N PHE A 90 0.49 18.72 -17.01
CA PHE A 90 0.42 17.53 -17.86
C PHE A 90 -0.77 17.53 -18.86
N LEU A 91 -1.45 18.67 -18.99
CA LEU A 91 -2.40 19.00 -20.07
C LEU A 91 -1.78 20.08 -20.95
#